data_AF-A0A518WAA4-F1
#
_entry.id   AF-A0A518WAA4-F1
#
_cell.length_a   1.000
_cell.length_b   1.000
_cell.length_c   1.000
_cell.angle_alpha   90.00
_cell.angle_beta   90.00
_cell.angle_gamma   90.00
#
_symmetry.space_group_name_H-M   'P 1'
#
loop_
_entity.id
_entity.type
_entity.pdbx_description
1 polymer ?
#
loop_
_entity_poly.entity_id
_entity_poly.type
_entity_poly.pdbx_seq_one_letter_code
_entity_poly.pdbx_strand_id
1 'polypeptide(L)'
;MVHVPSLPARERLVLAELSGVAGRYGTGVDRDVDRDQAVTAVRAVTDDPVLLGIGAGTAMADPLGISGPTVQLLAAAGADMDVAAQHAAEVRARLERQGVRYDRPPP
;
A
#
# COMPACT_ATOMS: atom_id res chain seq x y z
N MET A 1 -11.20 -1.98 0.83
CA MET A 1 -11.17 -3.04 -0.20
C MET A 1 -10.67 -2.39 -1.49
N VAL A 2 -9.48 -2.79 -1.96
CA VAL A 2 -8.83 -2.20 -3.14
C VAL A 2 -9.70 -2.50 -4.36
N HIS A 3 -10.28 -1.48 -4.99
CA HIS A 3 -11.03 -1.66 -6.23
C HIS A 3 -10.00 -1.84 -7.35
N VAL A 4 -9.71 -3.10 -7.65
CA VAL A 4 -8.79 -3.53 -8.72
C VAL A 4 -9.59 -4.32 -9.78
N PRO A 5 -10.55 -3.70 -10.49
CA PRO A 5 -11.40 -4.45 -11.41
C PRO A 5 -10.71 -4.79 -12.73
N SER A 6 -9.53 -4.21 -13.03
CA SER A 6 -8.78 -4.43 -14.26
C SER A 6 -7.66 -5.47 -14.18
N LEU A 7 -7.25 -5.92 -12.99
CA LEU A 7 -6.16 -6.90 -12.87
C LEU A 7 -6.68 -8.35 -12.92
N PRO A 8 -5.90 -9.27 -13.52
CA PRO A 8 -6.09 -10.71 -13.41
C PRO A 8 -6.34 -11.18 -11.98
N ALA A 9 -7.14 -12.24 -11.82
CA ALA A 9 -7.52 -12.76 -10.50
C ALA A 9 -6.30 -13.10 -9.60
N ARG A 10 -5.21 -13.57 -10.21
CA ARG A 10 -3.95 -13.89 -9.52
C ARG A 10 -3.32 -12.66 -8.87
N GLU A 11 -3.25 -11.54 -9.57
CA GLU A 11 -2.67 -10.30 -9.06
C GLU A 11 -3.52 -9.69 -7.94
N ARG A 12 -4.84 -9.84 -8.01
CA ARG A 12 -5.73 -9.43 -6.91
C ARG A 12 -5.49 -10.23 -5.62
N LEU A 13 -5.19 -11.53 -5.74
CA LEU A 13 -4.82 -12.36 -4.59
C LEU A 13 -3.48 -11.90 -4.00
N VAL A 14 -2.48 -11.64 -4.86
CA VAL A 14 -1.17 -11.10 -4.43
C VAL A 14 -1.35 -9.77 -3.71
N LEU A 15 -2.17 -8.85 -4.23
CA LEU A 15 -2.43 -7.57 -3.58
C LEU A 15 -3.15 -7.71 -2.23
N ALA A 16 -4.05 -8.69 -2.08
CA ALA A 16 -4.71 -8.98 -0.82
C ALA A 16 -3.71 -9.50 0.23
N GLU A 17 -2.84 -10.43 -0.17
CA GLU A 17 -1.77 -10.95 0.69
C GLU A 17 -0.77 -9.86 1.07
N LEU A 18 -0.32 -9.08 0.07
CA LEU A 18 0.59 -7.95 0.25
C LEU A 18 0.01 -6.93 1.24
N SER A 19 -1.28 -6.58 1.11
CA SER A 19 -1.95 -5.67 2.05
C SER A 19 -1.94 -6.20 3.48
N GLY A 20 -2.09 -7.52 3.68
CA GLY A 20 -2.02 -8.15 4.98
C GLY A 20 -0.61 -8.12 5.58
N VAL A 21 0.40 -8.52 4.80
CA VAL A 21 1.80 -8.55 5.22
C VAL A 21 2.33 -7.14 5.48
N ALA A 22 2.17 -6.23 4.54
CA ALA A 22 2.65 -4.85 4.68
C ALA A 22 1.91 -4.08 5.79
N GLY A 23 0.64 -4.40 6.05
CA GLY A 23 -0.11 -3.86 7.18
C GLY A 23 0.44 -4.36 8.53
N ARG A 24 0.74 -5.65 8.64
CA ARG A 24 1.31 -6.26 9.86
C ARG A 24 2.66 -5.66 10.25
N TYR A 25 3.57 -5.55 9.28
CA TYR A 25 4.92 -5.02 9.50
C TYR A 25 5.01 -3.50 9.49
N GLY A 26 4.07 -2.80 8.84
CA GLY A 26 4.07 -1.34 8.82
C GLY A 26 3.48 -0.75 10.09
N THR A 27 2.26 -1.14 10.45
CA THR A 27 1.50 -0.51 11.55
C THR A 27 0.92 -1.50 12.55
N GLY A 28 1.03 -2.80 12.27
CA GLY A 28 0.39 -3.87 13.02
C GLY A 28 1.29 -4.53 14.07
N VAL A 29 1.00 -5.81 14.33
CA VAL A 29 1.60 -6.60 15.43
C VAL A 29 3.09 -6.86 15.27
N ASP A 30 3.63 -6.79 14.05
CA ASP A 30 5.04 -7.06 13.75
C ASP A 30 5.82 -5.80 13.41
N ARG A 31 5.28 -4.62 13.74
CA ARG A 31 5.90 -3.32 13.40
C ARG A 31 7.27 -3.08 14.04
N ASP A 32 7.57 -3.79 15.13
CA ASP A 32 8.82 -3.66 15.88
C ASP A 32 9.90 -4.65 15.39
N VAL A 33 9.58 -5.47 14.37
CA VAL A 33 10.56 -6.34 13.71
C VAL A 33 11.56 -5.52 12.90
N ASP A 34 12.80 -6.03 12.79
CA ASP A 34 13.85 -5.40 11.98
C ASP A 34 13.39 -5.08 10.56
N ARG A 35 13.79 -3.89 10.09
CA ARG A 35 13.38 -3.37 8.78
C ARG A 35 13.76 -4.29 7.63
N ASP A 36 14.94 -4.90 7.66
CA ASP A 36 15.39 -5.82 6.61
C ASP A 36 14.57 -7.12 6.58
N GLN A 37 14.14 -7.60 7.75
CA GLN A 37 13.26 -8.77 7.85
C GLN A 37 11.86 -8.43 7.31
N ALA A 38 11.33 -7.25 7.65
CA ALA A 38 10.06 -6.77 7.12
C ALA A 38 10.10 -6.62 5.59
N VAL A 39 11.18 -6.05 5.04
CA VAL A 39 11.39 -5.94 3.58
C VAL A 39 11.45 -7.33 2.94
N THR A 40 12.19 -8.26 3.54
CA THR A 40 12.28 -9.64 3.04
C THR A 40 10.92 -10.33 3.04
N ALA A 41 10.11 -10.14 4.08
CA ALA A 41 8.77 -10.70 4.16
C ALA A 41 7.81 -10.12 3.09
N VAL A 42 7.92 -8.82 2.80
CA VAL A 42 7.16 -8.19 1.71
C VAL A 42 7.57 -8.76 0.35
N ARG A 43 8.89 -8.84 0.10
CA ARG A 43 9.46 -9.38 -1.15
C ARG A 43 9.09 -10.85 -1.40
N ALA A 44 8.96 -11.64 -0.32
CA ALA A 44 8.49 -13.02 -0.41
C ALA A 44 7.06 -13.13 -0.96
N VAL A 45 6.21 -12.10 -0.80
CA VAL A 45 4.88 -12.04 -1.42
C VAL A 45 5.00 -11.66 -2.90
N THR A 46 5.75 -10.60 -3.19
CA THR A 46 6.03 -10.16 -4.56
C THR A 46 7.23 -9.23 -4.63
N ASP A 47 8.02 -9.39 -5.69
CA ASP A 47 9.09 -8.48 -6.09
C ASP A 47 8.69 -7.58 -7.28
N ASP A 48 7.42 -7.64 -7.72
CA ASP A 48 6.92 -6.81 -8.82
C ASP A 48 6.78 -5.35 -8.37
N PRO A 49 7.59 -4.41 -8.91
CA PRO A 49 7.56 -3.00 -8.51
C PRO A 49 6.18 -2.36 -8.70
N VAL A 50 5.40 -2.79 -9.69
CA VAL A 50 4.07 -2.24 -9.99
C VAL A 50 3.06 -2.67 -8.94
N LEU A 51 3.04 -3.95 -8.56
CA LEU A 51 2.12 -4.44 -7.51
C LEU A 51 2.46 -3.85 -6.14
N LEU A 52 3.75 -3.71 -5.84
CA LEU A 52 4.23 -3.00 -4.66
C LEU A 52 3.81 -1.53 -4.69
N GLY A 53 3.91 -0.87 -5.86
CA GLY A 53 3.44 0.50 -6.10
C GLY A 53 1.94 0.67 -5.85
N ILE A 54 1.11 -0.25 -6.35
CA ILE A 54 -0.35 -0.24 -6.09
C ILE A 54 -0.65 -0.38 -4.59
N GLY A 55 0.06 -1.27 -3.90
CA GLY A 55 -0.04 -1.42 -2.44
C GLY A 55 0.33 -0.12 -1.70
N ALA A 56 1.44 0.51 -2.10
CA ALA A 56 1.92 1.75 -1.52
C ALA A 56 0.94 2.90 -1.78
N GLY A 57 0.41 3.00 -3.00
CA GLY A 57 -0.59 4.01 -3.38
C GLY A 57 -1.89 3.89 -2.58
N THR A 58 -2.33 2.65 -2.31
CA THR A 58 -3.48 2.41 -1.42
C THR A 58 -3.21 2.93 -0.01
N ALA A 59 -2.02 2.65 0.54
CA ALA A 59 -1.61 3.12 1.86
C ALA A 59 -1.45 4.66 1.91
N MET A 60 -0.94 5.28 0.83
CA MET A 60 -0.85 6.74 0.70
C MET A 60 -2.23 7.41 0.64
N ALA A 61 -3.26 6.70 0.17
CA ALA A 61 -4.62 7.20 0.13
C ALA A 61 -5.37 7.07 1.46
N ASP A 62 -4.73 6.56 2.51
CA ASP A 62 -5.29 6.48 3.87
C ASP A 62 -5.68 7.87 4.39
N PRO A 63 -6.98 8.13 4.65
CA PRO A 63 -7.45 9.43 5.13
C PRO A 63 -6.98 9.75 6.55
N LEU A 64 -6.60 8.75 7.34
CA LEU A 64 -6.10 8.94 8.70
C LEU A 64 -4.60 9.25 8.75
N GLY A 65 -3.88 9.04 7.64
CA GLY A 65 -2.43 9.27 7.55
C GLY A 65 -1.61 8.37 8.47
N ILE A 66 -2.16 7.27 8.97
CA ILE A 66 -1.47 6.36 9.89
C ILE A 66 -0.61 5.33 9.14
N SER A 67 -0.89 5.14 7.85
CA SER A 67 -0.24 4.15 7.00
C SER A 67 1.14 4.57 6.47
N GLY A 68 1.71 5.69 6.96
CA GLY A 68 3.05 6.17 6.58
C GLY A 68 4.16 5.11 6.69
N PRO A 69 4.26 4.34 7.79
CA PRO A 69 5.23 3.25 7.90
C PRO A 69 5.05 2.16 6.84
N THR A 70 3.81 1.81 6.49
CA THR A 70 3.53 0.85 5.41
C THR A 70 4.03 1.36 4.05
N VAL A 71 3.85 2.64 3.76
CA VAL A 71 4.40 3.26 2.53
C VAL A 71 5.92 3.18 2.51
N GLN A 72 6.58 3.51 3.62
CA GLN A 72 8.05 3.46 3.72
C GLN A 72 8.60 2.04 3.57
N LEU A 73 7.88 1.04 4.09
CA LEU A 73 8.23 -0.36 3.97
C LEU A 73 8.14 -0.82 2.51
N LEU A 74 7.03 -0.52 1.83
CA LEU A 74 6.83 -0.89 0.42
C LEU A 74 7.83 -0.18 -0.51
N ALA A 75 8.14 1.09 -0.25
CA ALA A 75 9.18 1.81 -0.96
C ALA A 75 10.55 1.13 -0.79
N ALA A 76 10.92 0.73 0.43
CA ALA A 76 12.17 -0.01 0.69
C ALA A 76 12.20 -1.40 0.04
N ALA A 77 11.04 -2.04 -0.14
CA ALA A 77 10.92 -3.29 -0.86
C ALA A 77 11.13 -3.13 -2.38
N GLY A 78 11.05 -1.92 -2.92
CA GLY A 78 11.24 -1.63 -4.35
C GLY A 78 9.96 -1.25 -5.08
N ALA A 79 8.95 -0.73 -4.38
CA ALA A 79 7.75 -0.20 -5.00
C ALA A 79 8.08 0.89 -6.02
N ASP A 80 7.41 0.84 -7.17
CA ASP A 80 7.36 1.95 -8.10
C ASP A 80 6.51 3.07 -7.48
N MET A 81 7.18 4.15 -7.08
CA MET A 81 6.53 5.26 -6.38
C MET A 81 5.75 6.19 -7.32
N ASP A 82 6.01 6.16 -8.63
CA ASP A 82 5.22 6.88 -9.62
C ASP A 82 3.86 6.20 -9.80
N VAL A 83 3.86 4.87 -9.90
CA VAL A 83 2.63 4.05 -9.86
C VAL A 83 1.88 4.28 -8.54
N ALA A 84 2.59 4.31 -7.41
CA ALA A 84 1.98 4.57 -6.11
C ALA A 84 1.29 5.94 -6.04
N ALA A 85 1.95 6.99 -6.52
CA ALA A 85 1.40 8.35 -6.52
C ALA A 85 0.14 8.44 -7.41
N GLN A 86 0.19 7.88 -8.62
CA GLN A 86 -0.97 7.85 -9.52
C GLN A 86 -2.13 7.08 -8.87
N HIS A 87 -1.86 5.88 -8.36
CA HIS A 87 -2.90 5.05 -7.76
C HIS A 87 -3.50 5.69 -6.50
N ALA A 88 -2.68 6.38 -5.69
CA ALA A 88 -3.16 7.11 -4.52
C ALA A 88 -4.16 8.21 -4.92
N ALA A 89 -3.86 8.98 -5.98
CA ALA A 89 -4.76 10.01 -6.49
C ALA A 89 -6.10 9.41 -6.95
N GLU A 90 -6.06 8.29 -7.69
CA GLU A 90 -7.27 7.57 -8.13
C GLU A 90 -8.12 7.08 -6.94
N VAL A 91 -7.47 6.50 -5.92
CA VAL A 91 -8.15 6.00 -4.73
C VAL A 91 -8.75 7.14 -3.90
N ARG A 92 -8.01 8.23 -3.69
CA ARG A 92 -8.51 9.43 -3.00
C ARG A 92 -9.73 10.00 -3.70
N ALA A 93 -9.65 10.24 -5.02
CA ALA A 93 -10.77 10.75 -5.80
C ALA A 93 -12.00 9.82 -5.77
N ARG A 94 -11.79 8.50 -5.66
CA ARG A 94 -12.89 7.55 -5.44
C ARG A 94 -13.50 7.68 -4.04
N LEU A 95 -12.68 7.77 -3.00
CA LEU A 95 -13.14 7.87 -1.61
C LEU A 95 -13.86 9.21 -1.34
N GLU A 96 -13.38 10.30 -1.92
CA GLU A 96 -14.06 11.60 -1.88
C GLU A 96 -15.45 11.54 -2.52
N ARG A 97 -15.58 10.88 -3.68
CA ARG A 97 -16.89 10.61 -4.30
C ARG A 97 -17.81 9.75 -3.43
N GLN A 98 -17.26 8.98 -2.51
CA GLN A 98 -17.99 8.16 -1.54
C GLN A 98 -18.26 8.92 -0.22
N GLY A 99 -17.87 10.19 -0.13
CA GLY A 99 -18.11 11.06 1.03
C GLY A 99 -17.02 11.05 2.10
N VAL A 100 -15.88 10.39 1.85
CA VAL A 100 -14.71 10.49 2.73
C VAL A 100 -14.09 11.87 2.60
N ARG A 101 -13.80 12.53 3.72
CA ARG A 101 -13.10 13.81 3.76
C ARG A 101 -11.66 13.61 4.19
N TYR A 102 -10.75 14.26 3.48
CA TYR A 102 -9.35 14.35 3.84
C TYR A 102 -9.16 15.66 4.61
N ASP A 103 -9.45 15.63 5.92
CA ASP A 103 -9.41 16.82 6.77
C ASP A 103 -7.97 17.31 7.04
N ARG A 104 -6.96 16.57 6.56
CA ARG A 104 -5.54 16.93 6.65
C ARG A 104 -4.89 16.86 5.26
N PRO A 105 -4.24 17.93 4.77
CA PRO A 105 -3.44 17.83 3.55
C PRO A 105 -2.27 16.85 3.76
N PRO A 106 -1.83 16.14 2.71
CA PRO A 106 -0.66 15.27 2.81
C PRO A 106 0.58 16.11 3.20
N PRO A 107 1.53 15.53 3.96
CA PRO A 107 2.82 16.15 4.20
C PRO A 107 3.59 16.38 2.89
#